data_AF-A0A9D5G2P0-F1
#
_entry.id   AF-A0A9D5G2P0-F1
#
_cell.length_a   1.000
_cell.length_b   1.000
_cell.length_c   1.000
_cell.angle_alpha   90.00
_cell.angle_beta   90.00
_cell.angle_gamma   90.00
#
_symmetry.space_group_name_H-M   'P 1'
#
loop_
_entity.id
_entity.type
_entity.pdbx_description
1 polymer ?
#
loop_
_entity_poly.entity_id
_entity_poly.type
_entity_poly.pdbx_seq_one_letter_code
_entity_poly.pdbx_strand_id
1 'polypeptide(L)'
;DPTTAVQVVDQLHELLRRVAAERPRPHVHRDDAGVTRLFVPQPTWEQFLDHALEEILLYGRHSLHVMRRLRGLIIDLEQTVLAEQRPALAVYLRRLESCIDEAFDGADDREAARRLPRATAAT
;
A
#
# COMPACT_ATOMS: atom_id res chain seq x y z
N ASP A 1 -11.46 -10.13 -11.44
CA ASP A 1 -12.75 -9.84 -10.78
C ASP A 1 -12.49 -8.86 -9.63
N PRO A 2 -13.28 -7.78 -9.48
CA PRO A 2 -13.07 -6.75 -8.47
C PRO A 2 -13.21 -7.24 -7.02
N THR A 3 -14.00 -8.28 -6.77
CA THR A 3 -14.18 -8.84 -5.42
C THR A 3 -12.89 -9.49 -4.92
N THR A 4 -12.26 -10.29 -5.78
CA THR A 4 -10.97 -10.94 -5.52
C THR A 4 -9.87 -9.90 -5.29
N ALA A 5 -9.85 -8.84 -6.12
CA ALA A 5 -8.88 -7.75 -5.95
C ALA A 5 -9.04 -7.03 -4.60
N VAL A 6 -10.28 -6.75 -4.16
CA VAL A 6 -10.55 -6.16 -2.84
C VAL A 6 -10.05 -7.07 -1.71
N GLN A 7 -10.29 -8.38 -1.81
CA GLN A 7 -9.78 -9.34 -0.82
C GLN A 7 -8.25 -9.35 -0.75
N VAL A 8 -7.57 -9.29 -1.89
CA VAL A 8 -6.10 -9.18 -1.94
C VAL A 8 -5.64 -7.88 -1.28
N VAL A 9 -6.32 -6.75 -1.52
CA VAL A 9 -6.01 -5.47 -0.87
C VAL A 9 -6.19 -5.55 0.65
N ASP A 10 -7.21 -6.27 1.15
CA ASP A 10 -7.37 -6.50 2.58
C ASP A 10 -6.21 -7.28 3.20
N GLN A 11 -5.74 -8.33 2.54
CA GLN A 11 -4.59 -9.11 3.01
C GLN A 11 -3.30 -8.28 2.96
N LEU A 12 -3.10 -7.50 1.90
CA LEU A 12 -1.96 -6.60 1.77
C LEU A 12 -1.96 -5.52 2.86
N HIS A 13 -3.13 -5.01 3.24
CA HIS A 13 -3.24 -4.03 4.30
C HIS A 13 -2.65 -4.54 5.62
N GLU A 14 -3.01 -5.75 6.03
CA GLU A 14 -2.48 -6.37 7.24
C GLU A 14 -0.97 -6.64 7.15
N LEU A 15 -0.50 -7.13 6.00
CA LEU A 15 0.94 -7.36 5.78
C LEU A 15 1.74 -6.05 5.83
N LEU A 16 1.26 -4.99 5.19
CA LEU A 16 1.92 -3.69 5.17
C LEU A 16 1.99 -3.07 6.57
N ARG A 17 0.97 -3.27 7.42
CA ARG A 17 1.03 -2.86 8.84
C ARG A 17 2.16 -3.54 9.59
N ARG A 18 2.32 -4.85 9.41
CA ARG A 18 3.38 -5.63 10.06
C ARG A 18 4.76 -5.20 9.56
N VAL A 19 4.95 -5.09 8.24
CA VAL A 19 6.22 -4.65 7.65
C VAL A 19 6.60 -3.25 8.12
N ALA A 20 5.64 -2.33 8.17
CA ALA A 20 5.88 -0.97 8.66
C ALA A 20 6.36 -0.96 10.13
N ALA A 21 5.81 -1.85 10.96
CA ALA A 21 6.18 -1.97 12.37
C ALA A 21 7.53 -2.69 12.60
N GLU A 22 7.78 -3.78 11.88
CA GLU A 22 8.96 -4.65 12.10
C GLU A 22 10.28 -4.02 11.64
N ARG A 23 10.24 -3.08 10.69
CA ARG A 23 11.42 -2.42 10.09
C ARG A 23 12.49 -3.43 9.65
N PRO A 24 12.26 -4.16 8.54
CA PRO A 24 13.17 -5.18 8.05
C PRO A 24 14.61 -4.67 7.99
N ARG A 25 15.53 -5.38 8.67
CA ARG A 25 16.95 -5.03 8.68
C ARG A 25 17.71 -5.89 7.67
N PRO A 26 18.72 -5.34 6.98
CA PRO A 26 19.59 -6.11 6.11
C PRO A 26 20.19 -7.32 6.84
N HIS A 27 20.27 -8.46 6.16
CA HIS A 27 20.93 -9.64 6.71
C HIS A 27 22.41 -9.61 6.32
N VAL A 28 23.28 -9.85 7.31
CA VAL A 28 24.73 -9.90 7.12
C VAL A 28 25.23 -11.25 7.60
N HIS A 29 25.73 -12.06 6.67
CA HIS A 29 26.35 -13.35 6.99
C HIS A 29 27.87 -13.18 7.03
N ARG A 30 28.45 -13.57 8.16
CA ARG A 30 29.89 -13.53 8.40
C ARG A 30 30.43 -14.94 8.49
N ASP A 31 31.69 -15.13 8.12
CA ASP A 31 32.40 -16.39 8.39
C ASP A 31 32.88 -16.47 9.85
N ASP A 32 33.56 -17.58 10.17
CA ASP A 32 34.12 -17.85 11.50
C ASP A 32 35.20 -16.84 11.92
N ALA A 33 35.79 -16.11 10.96
CA ALA A 33 36.76 -15.04 11.22
C ALA A 33 36.10 -13.65 11.38
N GLY A 34 34.76 -13.57 11.30
CA GLY A 34 33.99 -12.32 11.41
C GLY A 34 33.96 -11.48 10.13
N VAL A 35 34.45 -12.00 9.01
CA VAL A 35 34.46 -11.30 7.71
C VAL A 35 33.11 -11.45 7.04
N THR A 36 32.51 -10.35 6.58
CA THR A 36 31.26 -10.36 5.82
C THR A 36 31.43 -11.13 4.51
N ARG A 37 30.67 -12.21 4.33
CA ARG A 37 30.67 -13.05 3.11
C ARG A 37 29.44 -12.82 2.24
N LEU A 38 28.32 -12.42 2.83
CA LEU A 38 27.09 -12.12 2.11
C LEU A 38 26.33 -10.99 2.81
N PHE A 39 25.93 -10.00 2.03
CA PHE A 39 25.03 -8.93 2.44
C PHE A 39 23.74 -9.06 1.63
N VAL A 40 22.62 -9.27 2.32
CA VAL A 40 21.29 -9.34 1.69
C VAL A 40 20.56 -8.03 2.03
N PRO A 41 20.42 -7.12 1.06
CA PRO A 41 19.66 -5.90 1.29
C PRO A 41 18.19 -6.24 1.56
N GLN A 42 17.55 -5.46 2.42
CA GLN A 42 16.09 -5.46 2.54
C GLN A 42 15.51 -4.31 1.72
N PRO A 43 14.36 -4.49 1.06
CA PRO A 43 13.69 -3.39 0.38
C PRO A 43 13.36 -2.27 1.37
N THR A 44 13.43 -1.02 0.90
CA THR A 44 12.92 0.11 1.67
C THR A 44 11.40 0.04 1.77
N TRP A 45 10.83 0.83 2.68
CA TRP A 45 9.38 0.96 2.81
C TRP A 45 8.72 1.39 1.49
N GLU A 46 9.32 2.35 0.79
CA GLU A 46 8.88 2.82 -0.52
C GLU A 46 8.85 1.70 -1.54
N GLN A 47 9.92 0.88 -1.59
CA GLN A 47 10.01 -0.25 -2.51
C GLN A 47 8.96 -1.32 -2.19
N PHE A 48 8.64 -1.55 -0.91
CA PHE A 48 7.55 -2.44 -0.52
C PHE A 48 6.19 -1.91 -0.99
N LEU A 49 5.94 -0.60 -0.85
CA LEU A 49 4.70 0.01 -1.34
C LEU A 49 4.59 -0.06 -2.87
N ASP A 50 5.70 0.18 -3.58
CA ASP A 50 5.75 0.06 -5.04
C ASP A 50 5.35 -1.35 -5.48
N HIS A 51 5.99 -2.38 -4.94
CA HIS A 51 5.66 -3.76 -5.25
C HIS A 51 4.24 -4.15 -4.85
N ALA A 52 3.71 -3.64 -3.74
CA ALA A 52 2.40 -4.03 -3.24
C ALA A 52 1.24 -3.34 -3.97
N LEU A 53 1.41 -2.08 -4.41
CA LEU A 53 0.28 -1.23 -4.81
C LEU A 53 0.28 -0.86 -6.30
N GLU A 54 1.43 -0.82 -6.97
CA GLU A 54 1.53 -0.26 -8.33
C GLU A 54 0.66 -1.03 -9.34
N GLU A 55 0.79 -2.36 -9.40
CA GLU A 55 0.02 -3.18 -10.33
C GLU A 55 -1.48 -3.16 -10.01
N ILE A 56 -1.84 -3.18 -8.72
CA ILE A 56 -3.24 -3.14 -8.30
C ILE A 56 -3.88 -1.80 -8.69
N LEU A 57 -3.14 -0.70 -8.54
CA LEU A 57 -3.59 0.60 -8.99
C LEU A 57 -3.77 0.62 -10.51
N LEU A 58 -2.78 0.14 -11.27
CA LEU A 58 -2.80 0.11 -12.73
C LEU A 58 -3.98 -0.71 -13.28
N TYR A 59 -4.13 -1.96 -12.82
CA TYR A 59 -5.16 -2.87 -13.32
C TYR A 59 -6.53 -2.61 -12.69
N GLY A 60 -6.57 -2.02 -11.50
CA GLY A 60 -7.79 -1.70 -10.77
C GLY A 60 -8.40 -0.34 -11.09
N ARG A 61 -7.74 0.52 -11.88
CA ARG A 61 -8.12 1.93 -12.06
C ARG A 61 -9.56 2.18 -12.48
N HIS A 62 -10.16 1.26 -13.24
CA HIS A 62 -11.55 1.36 -13.70
C HIS A 62 -12.56 0.69 -12.75
N SER A 63 -12.12 0.21 -11.59
CA SER A 63 -12.98 -0.40 -10.58
C SER A 63 -13.20 0.54 -9.40
N LEU A 64 -14.42 1.04 -9.26
CA LEU A 64 -14.83 1.85 -8.10
C LEU A 64 -14.52 1.16 -6.76
N HIS A 65 -14.73 -0.16 -6.67
CA HIS A 65 -14.50 -0.92 -5.44
C HIS A 65 -13.01 -0.99 -5.08
N VAL A 66 -12.15 -1.24 -6.07
CA VAL A 66 -10.69 -1.34 -5.85
C VAL A 66 -10.12 0.03 -5.48
N MET A 67 -10.48 1.09 -6.22
CA MET A 67 -10.00 2.45 -5.95
C MET A 67 -10.39 2.92 -4.55
N ARG A 68 -11.65 2.69 -4.18
CA ARG A 68 -12.15 3.01 -2.84
C ARG A 68 -11.40 2.28 -1.74
N ARG A 69 -11.15 0.99 -1.94
CA ARG A 69 -10.49 0.17 -0.94
C ARG A 69 -9.02 0.55 -0.76
N LEU A 70 -8.30 0.78 -1.86
CA LEU A 70 -6.92 1.26 -1.84
C LEU A 70 -6.81 2.62 -1.13
N ARG A 71 -7.73 3.55 -1.43
CA ARG A 71 -7.77 4.85 -0.74
C ARG A 71 -7.94 4.69 0.77
N GLY A 72 -8.87 3.83 1.19
CA GLY A 72 -9.08 3.51 2.61
C GLY A 72 -7.85 2.88 3.26
N LEU A 73 -7.18 1.93 2.58
CA LEU A 73 -5.93 1.32 3.04
C LEU A 73 -4.85 2.38 3.26
N ILE A 74 -4.63 3.27 2.30
CA ILE A 74 -3.55 4.27 2.37
C ILE A 74 -3.78 5.26 3.52
N ILE A 75 -5.00 5.77 3.67
CA ILE A 75 -5.37 6.70 4.75
C ILE A 75 -5.20 6.05 6.13
N ASP A 76 -5.60 4.79 6.26
CA ASP A 76 -5.52 4.05 7.52
C ASP A 76 -4.05 3.68 7.88
N LEU A 77 -3.23 3.34 6.89
CA LEU A 77 -1.80 3.21 7.08
C LEU A 77 -1.16 4.53 7.50
N GLU A 78 -1.50 5.66 6.87
CA GLU A 78 -0.91 6.96 7.19
C GLU A 78 -1.10 7.36 8.66
N GLN A 79 -2.22 6.95 9.26
CA GLN A 79 -2.53 7.17 10.68
C GLN A 79 -1.73 6.28 11.64
N THR A 80 -1.23 5.14 11.17
CA THR A 80 -0.68 4.08 12.03
C THR A 80 0.81 3.83 11.82
N VAL A 81 1.36 4.21 10.66
CA VAL A 81 2.80 4.13 10.40
C VAL A 81 3.58 5.27 11.05
N LEU A 82 4.90 5.09 11.13
CA LEU A 82 5.83 6.06 11.68
C LEU A 82 5.91 7.31 10.80
N ALA A 83 6.26 8.45 11.38
CA ALA A 83 6.31 9.72 10.67
C ALA A 83 7.25 9.69 9.44
N GLU A 84 8.36 8.95 9.52
CA GLU A 84 9.32 8.76 8.42
C GLU A 84 8.75 7.98 7.21
N GLN A 85 7.72 7.16 7.42
CA GLN A 85 7.09 6.31 6.38
C GLN A 85 5.91 7.01 5.68
N ARG A 86 5.37 8.09 6.26
CA ARG A 86 4.21 8.82 5.73
C ARG A 86 4.44 9.49 4.37
N PRO A 87 5.62 10.06 4.06
CA PRO A 87 5.84 10.70 2.75
C PRO A 87 5.58 9.75 1.58
N ALA A 88 5.95 8.48 1.70
CA ALA A 88 5.72 7.45 0.69
C ALA A 88 4.21 7.19 0.46
N LEU A 89 3.43 7.08 1.54
CA LEU A 89 1.97 6.93 1.48
C LEU A 89 1.30 8.16 0.86
N ALA A 90 1.77 9.36 1.19
CA ALA A 90 1.24 10.59 0.60
C ALA A 90 1.48 10.67 -0.92
N VAL A 91 2.62 10.14 -1.42
CA VAL A 91 2.87 10.00 -2.87
C VAL A 91 1.83 9.05 -3.48
N TYR A 92 1.58 7.90 -2.86
CA TYR A 92 0.60 6.93 -3.34
C TYR A 92 -0.83 7.47 -3.33
N LEU A 93 -1.22 8.21 -2.29
CA LEU A 93 -2.53 8.86 -2.25
C LEU A 93 -2.70 9.83 -3.43
N ARG A 94 -1.68 10.66 -3.73
CA ARG A 94 -1.74 11.56 -4.90
C ARG A 94 -1.87 10.80 -6.21
N ARG A 95 -1.08 9.73 -6.41
CA ARG A 95 -1.19 8.87 -7.60
C ARG A 95 -2.59 8.28 -7.76
N LEU A 96 -3.18 7.81 -6.65
CA LEU A 96 -4.52 7.25 -6.63
C LEU A 96 -5.58 8.31 -6.97
N GLU A 97 -5.47 9.52 -6.40
CA GLU A 97 -6.40 10.61 -6.71
C GLU A 97 -6.33 11.01 -8.19
N SER A 98 -5.12 11.10 -8.77
CA SER A 98 -4.95 11.33 -10.20
C SER A 98 -5.56 10.21 -11.05
N CYS A 99 -5.37 8.94 -10.66
CA CYS A 99 -6.00 7.80 -11.34
C CYS A 99 -7.53 7.86 -11.29
N ILE A 100 -8.12 8.29 -10.17
CA ILE A 100 -9.58 8.47 -10.05
C ILE A 100 -10.05 9.57 -11.02
N ASP A 101 -9.33 10.68 -11.09
CA ASP A 101 -9.70 11.79 -11.98
C ASP A 101 -9.60 11.43 -13.46
N GLU A 102 -8.63 10.60 -13.83
CA GLU A 102 -8.42 10.15 -15.21
C GLU A 102 -9.33 8.99 -15.62
N ALA A 103 -9.71 8.10 -14.69
CA ALA A 103 -10.42 6.86 -15.00
C ALA A 103 -11.96 6.99 -15.00
N PHE A 104 -12.52 8.04 -14.37
CA PHE A 104 -13.96 8.23 -14.23
C PHE A 104 -14.41 9.62 -14.71
N ASP A 105 -15.25 9.66 -15.74
CA ASP A 105 -15.76 10.92 -16.31
C ASP A 105 -16.76 11.62 -15.38
N GLY A 106 -17.65 10.83 -14.74
CA GLY A 106 -18.73 11.32 -13.89
C GLY A 106 -18.23 11.86 -12.56
N ALA A 107 -18.74 13.03 -12.15
CA ALA A 107 -18.47 13.58 -10.82
C ALA A 107 -18.95 12.63 -9.70
N ASP A 108 -20.11 12.00 -9.90
CA ASP A 108 -20.69 11.03 -8.94
C ASP A 108 -19.83 9.77 -8.80
N ASP A 109 -19.27 9.26 -9.90
CA ASP A 109 -18.39 8.09 -9.89
C ASP A 109 -17.06 8.41 -9.20
N ARG A 110 -16.49 9.59 -9.46
CA ARG A 110 -15.29 10.06 -8.76
C ARG A 110 -15.52 10.21 -7.27
N GLU A 111 -16.66 10.77 -6.87
CA GLU A 111 -17.05 10.84 -5.45
C GLU A 111 -17.25 9.44 -4.85
N ALA A 112 -17.89 8.53 -5.58
CA ALA A 112 -18.08 7.15 -5.15
C ALA A 112 -16.76 6.38 -5.01
N ALA A 113 -15.74 6.70 -5.82
CA ALA A 113 -14.39 6.15 -5.71
C ALA A 113 -13.64 6.71 -4.48
N ARG A 114 -13.90 7.97 -4.10
CA ARG A 114 -13.26 8.64 -2.96
C ARG A 114 -13.88 8.31 -1.61
N ARG A 115 -15.16 7.94 -1.60
CA ARG A 115 -15.91 7.65 -0.37
C ARG A 115 -15.20 6.61 0.49
N LEU A 116 -14.79 6.95 1.69
CA LEU A 116 -14.19 5.95 2.59
C LEU A 116 -15.19 4.83 2.89
N PRO A 117 -14.73 3.56 2.97
CA PRO A 117 -15.56 2.49 3.51
C PRO A 117 -16.02 2.89 4.91
N ARG A 118 -17.27 2.57 5.27
CA ARG A 118 -17.66 2.61 6.68
C ARG A 118 -16.71 1.69 7.44
N ALA A 119 -16.11 2.18 8.52
CA ALA A 119 -15.29 1.35 9.39
C ALA A 119 -16.12 0.13 9.81
N THR A 120 -15.80 -1.03 9.27
CA THR A 120 -16.24 -2.29 9.85
C THR A 120 -15.46 -2.41 11.16
N ALA A 121 -16.16 -2.28 12.28
CA ALA A 121 -15.60 -2.56 13.59
C ALA A 121 -15.03 -3.99 13.54
N ALA A 122 -13.71 -4.10 13.44
CA ALA A 122 -13.02 -5.37 13.52
C ALA A 122 -13.24 -5.89 14.95
N THR A 123 -13.98 -7.00 15.05
CA THR A 123 -14.06 -7.87 16.25
C THR A 123 -12.79 -8.69 16.33
#